data_AF-A0A0N0GUQ8-F1
#
_entry.id   AF-A0A0N0GUQ8-F1
#
_cell.length_a   1.000
_cell.length_b   1.000
_cell.length_c   1.000
_cell.angle_alpha   90.00
_cell.angle_beta   90.00
_cell.angle_gamma   90.00
#
_symmetry.space_group_name_H-M   'P 1'
#
loop_
_entity.id
_entity.type
_entity.pdbx_description
1 polymer ?
#
loop_
_entity_poly.entity_id
_entity_poly.type
_entity_poly.pdbx_seq_one_letter_code
_entity_poly.pdbx_strand_id
1 'polypeptide(L)'
;MTAMRDTRPSERPESTEHYIFNDSLTVVLEHGFQWGSLPDLNPIERERMTAHHAVRALTELCAGLIRPMSFGVTRNWLDEFDWPAGGCPPRWNWFLKMPQSPPDARSTYVDPQVMEAVTLDEQSMLTLVDRVLDDPCEAPEGARLAWEEMRVDHTWARLPEPDRHLTNKELRIDDHDNKVRRVLVPLERAHGHIWVTVPEHMVWYPFLLRVDKSTGTVCPDGLECDEIIKMTISVNWSFWWHPGEGRAMLDRAVDRLIRQGWFKTHP
;
A
#
# COMPACT_ATOMS: atom_id res chain seq x y z
N MET A 1 -58.74 38.16 6.76
CA MET A 1 -57.99 37.02 6.19
C MET A 1 -56.54 37.42 6.14
N THR A 2 -55.76 36.98 7.12
CA THR A 2 -54.36 37.39 7.31
C THR A 2 -53.48 36.35 6.61
N ALA A 3 -52.76 36.76 5.56
CA ALA A 3 -51.82 35.90 4.85
C ALA A 3 -50.58 35.69 5.73
N MET A 4 -50.45 34.47 6.26
CA MET A 4 -49.29 34.03 7.03
C MET A 4 -48.14 33.78 6.06
N ARG A 5 -47.15 34.70 6.03
CA ARG A 5 -45.90 34.53 5.29
C ARG A 5 -45.09 33.41 5.96
N ASP A 6 -45.05 32.25 5.30
CA ASP A 6 -44.13 31.15 5.62
C ASP A 6 -42.70 31.64 5.35
N THR A 7 -42.03 32.11 6.41
CA THR A 7 -40.60 32.48 6.39
C THR A 7 -39.82 31.26 6.84
N ARG A 8 -39.75 30.25 5.98
CA ARG A 8 -38.69 29.25 6.11
C ARG A 8 -37.39 29.92 5.70
N PRO A 9 -36.35 29.92 6.55
CA PRO A 9 -35.01 30.18 6.07
C PRO A 9 -34.73 29.13 5.00
N SER A 10 -34.48 29.57 3.77
CA SER A 10 -33.82 28.73 2.79
C SER A 10 -32.47 28.37 3.40
N GLU A 11 -32.34 27.12 3.86
CA GLU A 11 -31.04 26.53 4.15
C GLU A 11 -30.16 26.81 2.93
N ARG A 12 -29.13 27.63 3.12
CA ARG A 12 -28.11 27.83 2.10
C ARG A 12 -27.59 26.44 1.74
N PRO A 13 -27.40 26.11 0.45
CA PRO A 13 -26.71 24.89 0.11
C PRO A 13 -25.36 24.91 0.81
N GLU A 14 -25.14 23.97 1.74
CA GLU A 14 -23.84 23.79 2.38
C GLU A 14 -22.83 23.63 1.25
N SER A 15 -21.85 24.53 1.17
CA SER A 15 -20.70 24.38 0.28
C SER A 15 -19.74 23.36 0.89
N THR A 16 -20.22 22.15 1.17
CA THR A 16 -19.36 21.06 1.55
C THR A 16 -18.73 20.55 0.28
N GLU A 17 -17.41 20.63 0.17
CA GLU A 17 -16.69 19.78 -0.77
C GLU A 17 -17.04 18.33 -0.39
N HIS A 18 -17.90 17.70 -1.20
CA HIS A 18 -18.31 16.32 -1.01
C HIS A 18 -17.24 15.44 -1.67
N TYR A 19 -16.40 14.77 -0.87
CA TYR A 19 -15.48 13.77 -1.40
C TYR A 19 -16.24 12.48 -1.65
N ILE A 20 -16.16 12.02 -2.89
CA ILE A 20 -16.94 10.91 -3.42
C ILE A 20 -16.05 9.67 -3.42
N PHE A 21 -16.49 8.58 -2.82
CA PHE A 21 -15.97 7.26 -3.18
C PHE A 21 -16.54 6.90 -4.56
N ASN A 22 -15.82 7.12 -5.65
CA ASN A 22 -16.27 6.66 -6.97
C ASN A 22 -15.05 6.27 -7.78
N ASP A 23 -14.86 4.97 -7.99
CA ASP A 23 -13.76 4.38 -8.76
C ASP A 23 -12.38 4.52 -8.07
N SER A 24 -11.81 3.40 -7.64
CA SER A 24 -10.43 3.34 -7.18
C SER A 24 -9.48 3.66 -8.35
N LEU A 25 -8.47 4.50 -8.11
CA LEU A 25 -7.35 4.62 -9.05
C LEU A 25 -6.31 3.54 -8.74
N THR A 26 -5.88 2.81 -9.75
CA THR A 26 -4.70 1.94 -9.66
C THR A 26 -3.52 2.60 -10.36
N VAL A 27 -2.40 2.72 -9.64
CA VAL A 27 -1.10 3.09 -10.21
C VAL A 27 -0.20 1.87 -10.15
N VAL A 28 0.43 1.52 -11.28
CA VAL A 28 1.40 0.43 -11.37
C VAL A 28 2.77 1.01 -11.65
N LEU A 29 3.75 0.60 -10.84
CA LEU A 29 5.15 0.91 -11.02
C LEU A 29 5.93 -0.40 -11.13
N GLU A 30 6.94 -0.44 -11.98
CA GLU A 30 7.84 -1.57 -12.13
C GLU A 30 9.29 -1.13 -11.99
N HIS A 31 10.14 -2.05 -11.55
CA HIS A 31 11.59 -1.87 -11.51
C HIS A 31 12.26 -3.17 -11.99
N GLY A 32 13.16 -3.06 -12.97
CA GLY A 32 13.93 -4.17 -13.51
C GLY A 32 15.31 -4.31 -12.88
N PHE A 33 15.80 -5.54 -12.77
CA PHE A 33 17.15 -5.88 -12.30
C PHE A 33 17.94 -6.58 -13.41
N GLN A 34 19.23 -6.27 -13.51
CA GLN A 34 20.17 -6.85 -14.47
C GLN A 34 21.28 -7.62 -13.72
N TRP A 35 20.97 -8.87 -13.39
CA TRP A 35 21.86 -9.83 -12.74
C TRP A 35 23.00 -10.32 -13.63
N GLY A 36 22.87 -10.24 -14.96
CA GLY A 36 23.95 -10.58 -15.90
C GLY A 36 25.27 -9.82 -15.63
N SER A 37 25.21 -8.68 -14.93
CA SER A 37 26.37 -7.90 -14.48
C SER A 37 26.99 -8.37 -13.16
N LEU A 38 26.35 -9.29 -12.44
CA LEU A 38 26.72 -9.82 -11.12
C LEU A 38 26.54 -11.36 -11.05
N PRO A 39 27.27 -12.13 -11.87
CA PRO A 39 27.03 -13.57 -12.06
C PRO A 39 27.25 -14.42 -10.79
N ASP A 40 28.13 -13.97 -9.89
CA ASP A 40 28.56 -14.75 -8.72
C ASP A 40 27.63 -14.63 -7.50
N LEU A 41 26.58 -13.81 -7.56
CA LEU A 41 25.63 -13.65 -6.45
C LEU A 41 24.84 -14.93 -6.20
N ASN A 42 24.84 -15.39 -4.95
CA ASN A 42 24.01 -16.49 -4.50
C ASN A 42 22.51 -16.15 -4.73
N PRO A 43 21.68 -17.08 -5.24
CA PRO A 43 20.26 -16.85 -5.43
C PRO A 43 19.55 -16.21 -4.22
N ILE A 44 19.84 -16.64 -2.99
CA ILE A 44 19.21 -16.06 -1.79
C ILE A 44 19.63 -14.61 -1.53
N GLU A 45 20.84 -14.21 -1.95
CA GLU A 45 21.29 -12.82 -1.86
C GLU A 45 20.56 -11.96 -2.88
N ARG A 46 20.29 -12.47 -4.08
CA ARG A 46 19.45 -11.79 -5.09
C ARG A 46 18.03 -11.58 -4.55
N GLU A 47 17.44 -12.63 -3.97
CA GLU A 47 16.14 -12.54 -3.30
C GLU A 47 16.12 -11.45 -2.22
N ARG A 48 17.15 -11.43 -1.37
CA ARG A 48 17.27 -10.42 -0.32
C ARG A 48 17.42 -9.01 -0.91
N MET A 49 18.22 -8.84 -1.95
CA MET A 49 18.41 -7.56 -2.62
C MET A 49 17.11 -7.02 -3.21
N THR A 50 16.33 -7.84 -3.92
CA THR A 50 15.06 -7.39 -4.51
C THR A 50 13.99 -7.14 -3.46
N ALA A 51 13.94 -7.97 -2.43
CA ALA A 51 13.05 -7.78 -1.30
C ALA A 51 13.35 -6.47 -0.55
N HIS A 52 14.64 -6.20 -0.29
CA HIS A 52 15.07 -4.95 0.35
C HIS A 52 14.77 -3.74 -0.52
N HIS A 53 14.96 -3.85 -1.83
CA HIS A 53 14.59 -2.78 -2.76
C HIS A 53 13.08 -2.51 -2.75
N ALA A 54 12.24 -3.55 -2.73
CA ALA A 54 10.79 -3.43 -2.59
C ALA A 54 10.38 -2.72 -1.29
N VAL A 55 10.97 -3.09 -0.15
CA VAL A 55 10.71 -2.44 1.15
C VAL A 55 11.12 -0.96 1.13
N ARG A 56 12.28 -0.63 0.56
CA ARG A 56 12.72 0.76 0.41
C ARG A 56 11.77 1.57 -0.46
N ALA A 57 11.28 1.00 -1.56
CA ALA A 57 10.29 1.67 -2.38
C ALA A 57 8.95 1.87 -1.65
N LEU A 58 8.47 0.86 -0.91
CA LEU A 58 7.25 1.00 -0.09
C LEU A 58 7.39 2.11 0.95
N THR A 59 8.52 2.16 1.64
CA THR A 59 8.78 3.15 2.69
C THR A 59 8.95 4.55 2.11
N GLU A 60 9.64 4.69 0.98
CA GLU A 60 9.76 5.94 0.23
C GLU A 60 8.39 6.45 -0.26
N LEU A 61 7.53 5.56 -0.78
CA LEU A 61 6.16 5.92 -1.17
C LEU A 61 5.36 6.40 0.04
N CYS A 62 5.49 5.70 1.17
CA CYS A 62 4.79 6.03 2.39
C CYS A 62 5.25 7.38 2.98
N ALA A 63 6.51 7.76 2.79
CA ALA A 63 7.10 8.95 3.39
C ALA A 63 6.24 10.22 3.17
N GLY A 64 5.64 10.69 4.27
CA GLY A 64 4.81 11.89 4.31
C GLY A 64 3.42 11.79 3.66
N LEU A 65 3.01 10.61 3.15
CA LEU A 65 1.71 10.37 2.52
C LEU A 65 0.90 9.28 3.25
N ILE A 66 1.55 8.15 3.59
CA ILE A 66 0.92 6.97 4.19
C ILE A 66 1.68 6.61 5.47
N ARG A 67 0.94 6.28 6.52
CA ARG A 67 1.46 5.58 7.69
C ARG A 67 0.95 4.14 7.65
N PRO A 68 1.82 3.17 7.33
CA PRO A 68 1.44 1.76 7.30
C PRO A 68 1.12 1.26 8.72
N MET A 69 0.04 0.48 8.86
CA MET A 69 -0.39 -0.13 10.12
C MET A 69 -0.23 -1.66 10.11
N SER A 70 0.01 -2.23 8.94
CA SER A 70 0.35 -3.64 8.78
C SER A 70 1.35 -3.81 7.64
N PHE A 71 2.16 -4.85 7.71
CA PHE A 71 3.01 -5.27 6.62
C PHE A 71 3.01 -6.81 6.52
N GLY A 72 2.60 -7.34 5.39
CA GLY A 72 2.60 -8.78 5.10
C GLY A 72 3.70 -9.13 4.11
N VAL A 73 4.30 -10.31 4.27
CA VAL A 73 5.26 -10.89 3.32
C VAL A 73 4.94 -12.36 3.12
N THR A 74 4.87 -12.80 1.88
CA THR A 74 4.75 -14.22 1.53
C THR A 74 6.03 -14.75 0.90
N ARG A 75 6.27 -16.04 1.08
CA ARG A 75 7.35 -16.79 0.44
C ARG A 75 6.82 -18.00 -0.30
N ASN A 76 7.47 -18.34 -1.40
CA ASN A 76 7.15 -19.48 -2.24
C ASN A 76 8.42 -20.30 -2.56
N TRP A 77 8.21 -21.48 -3.15
CA TRP A 77 9.28 -22.27 -3.73
C TRP A 77 9.40 -21.93 -5.22
N LEU A 78 10.62 -21.73 -5.70
CA LEU A 78 10.93 -21.60 -7.12
C LEU A 78 11.76 -22.79 -7.60
N ASP A 79 11.52 -23.27 -8.82
CA ASP A 79 12.34 -24.29 -9.47
C ASP A 79 13.60 -23.69 -10.13
N GLU A 80 14.35 -24.53 -10.86
CA GLU A 80 15.59 -24.13 -11.55
C GLU A 80 15.39 -23.11 -12.69
N PHE A 81 14.14 -22.90 -13.12
CA PHE A 81 13.75 -21.94 -14.15
C PHE A 81 13.04 -20.71 -13.56
N ASP A 82 13.12 -20.53 -12.24
CA ASP A 82 12.45 -19.46 -11.49
C ASP A 82 10.91 -19.49 -11.59
N TRP A 83 10.32 -20.65 -11.91
CA TRP A 83 8.88 -20.84 -11.87
C TRP A 83 8.41 -21.32 -10.49
N PRO A 84 7.17 -20.99 -10.09
CA PRO A 84 6.59 -21.54 -8.86
C PRO A 84 6.64 -23.07 -8.85
N ALA A 85 7.41 -23.62 -7.92
CA ALA A 85 7.45 -25.05 -7.67
C ALA A 85 6.21 -25.50 -6.87
N GLY A 86 5.79 -26.74 -7.07
CA GLY A 86 4.62 -27.30 -6.39
C GLY A 86 4.79 -27.34 -4.87
N GLY A 87 3.69 -27.10 -4.15
CA GLY A 87 3.65 -27.08 -2.69
C GLY A 87 3.70 -25.66 -2.12
N CYS A 88 3.70 -25.58 -0.79
CA CYS A 88 3.73 -24.30 -0.07
C CYS A 88 4.78 -24.39 1.04
N PRO A 89 5.70 -23.42 1.16
CA PRO A 89 6.64 -23.41 2.28
C PRO A 89 5.89 -23.47 3.63
N PRO A 90 6.41 -24.18 4.64
CA PRO A 90 5.89 -24.04 6.00
C PRO A 90 5.93 -22.56 6.40
N ARG A 91 4.92 -22.06 7.10
CA ARG A 91 4.90 -20.65 7.55
C ARG A 91 5.17 -19.68 6.38
N TRP A 92 4.50 -19.90 5.26
CA TRP A 92 4.71 -19.12 4.04
C TRP A 92 4.25 -17.66 4.14
N ASN A 93 3.35 -17.34 5.07
CA ASN A 93 2.73 -16.03 5.22
C ASN A 93 3.12 -15.42 6.58
N TRP A 94 3.81 -14.28 6.54
CA TRP A 94 4.25 -13.53 7.71
C TRP A 94 3.56 -12.19 7.76
N PHE A 95 3.14 -11.76 8.95
CA PHE A 95 2.33 -10.56 9.11
C PHE A 95 2.80 -9.76 10.32
N LEU A 96 3.28 -8.55 10.07
CA LEU A 96 3.69 -7.59 11.08
C LEU A 96 2.58 -6.56 11.28
N LYS A 97 2.17 -6.34 12.53
CA LYS A 97 1.18 -5.33 12.90
C LYS A 97 1.65 -4.49 14.09
N MET A 98 1.04 -3.33 14.26
CA MET A 98 1.28 -2.48 15.41
C MET A 98 0.21 -2.73 16.49
N PRO A 99 0.51 -2.47 17.78
CA PRO A 99 -0.51 -2.52 18.83
C PRO A 99 -1.70 -1.59 18.59
N GLN A 100 -1.47 -0.45 17.94
CA GLN A 100 -2.47 0.55 17.58
C GLN A 100 -3.16 0.28 16.23
N SER A 101 -2.86 -0.86 15.58
CA SER A 101 -3.54 -1.20 14.33
C SER A 101 -5.03 -1.41 14.58
N PRO A 102 -5.88 -1.08 13.59
CA PRO A 102 -7.32 -1.31 13.68
C PRO A 102 -7.67 -2.76 14.07
N PRO A 103 -8.80 -3.03 14.75
CA PRO A 103 -9.17 -4.39 15.18
C PRO A 103 -9.30 -5.40 14.02
N ASP A 104 -9.61 -4.92 12.82
CA ASP A 104 -9.68 -5.67 11.57
C ASP A 104 -8.31 -5.91 10.91
N ALA A 105 -7.22 -5.37 11.46
CA ALA A 105 -5.86 -5.53 10.94
C ALA A 105 -5.35 -6.98 11.06
N ARG A 106 -5.62 -7.76 10.00
CA ARG A 106 -5.26 -9.18 9.88
C ARG A 106 -4.66 -9.48 8.50
N SER A 107 -3.88 -10.55 8.40
CA SER A 107 -3.38 -11.03 7.11
C SER A 107 -4.54 -11.42 6.20
N THR A 108 -4.40 -11.11 4.91
CA THR A 108 -5.30 -11.60 3.84
C THR A 108 -5.23 -13.11 3.68
N TYR A 109 -4.10 -13.69 4.06
CA TYR A 109 -3.80 -15.11 3.87
C TYR A 109 -4.04 -15.90 5.16
N VAL A 110 -4.33 -17.19 5.00
CA VAL A 110 -4.57 -18.12 6.11
C VAL A 110 -3.29 -18.38 6.91
N ASP A 111 -3.47 -18.74 8.18
CA ASP A 111 -2.42 -19.15 9.14
C ASP A 111 -1.16 -18.25 9.17
N PRO A 112 -1.31 -16.92 9.30
CA PRO A 112 -0.18 -16.01 9.33
C PRO A 112 0.72 -16.23 10.55
N GLN A 113 2.02 -16.09 10.34
CA GLN A 113 2.96 -15.85 11.42
C GLN A 113 2.86 -14.39 11.85
N VAL A 114 2.08 -14.13 12.89
CA VAL A 114 1.83 -12.78 13.40
C VAL A 114 2.96 -12.32 14.29
N MET A 115 3.51 -11.15 13.98
CA MET A 115 4.50 -10.44 14.77
C MET A 115 3.97 -9.05 15.12
N GLU A 116 4.41 -8.53 16.27
CA GLU A 116 4.11 -7.16 16.67
C GLU A 116 5.37 -6.30 16.63
N ALA A 117 5.25 -5.10 16.09
CA ALA A 117 6.29 -4.08 16.13
C ALA A 117 5.74 -2.76 16.67
N VAL A 118 6.61 -2.01 17.37
CA VAL A 118 6.27 -0.68 17.89
C VAL A 118 6.08 0.31 16.75
N THR A 119 6.89 0.19 15.70
CA THR A 119 6.85 1.00 14.48
C THR A 119 6.84 0.10 13.24
N LEU A 120 6.30 0.62 12.13
CA LEU A 120 6.41 0.04 10.80
C LEU A 120 7.26 0.96 9.94
N ASP A 121 8.52 1.10 10.34
CA ASP A 121 9.57 1.77 9.57
C ASP A 121 10.32 0.79 8.66
N GLU A 122 11.21 1.33 7.82
CA GLU A 122 12.04 0.54 6.91
C GLU A 122 12.77 -0.58 7.64
N GLN A 123 13.41 -0.27 8.76
CA GLN A 123 14.20 -1.25 9.51
C GLN A 123 13.34 -2.42 9.99
N SER A 124 12.15 -2.15 10.50
CA SER A 124 11.21 -3.17 10.99
C SER A 124 10.71 -4.07 9.86
N MET A 125 10.40 -3.48 8.70
CA MET A 125 9.99 -4.22 7.49
C MET A 125 11.14 -5.07 6.93
N LEU A 126 12.34 -4.52 6.81
CA LEU A 126 13.54 -5.25 6.37
C LEU A 126 13.86 -6.43 7.30
N THR A 127 13.75 -6.21 8.62
CA THR A 127 13.97 -7.27 9.62
C THR A 127 12.98 -8.43 9.45
N LEU A 128 11.71 -8.13 9.13
CA LEU A 128 10.72 -9.17 8.83
C LEU A 128 11.11 -9.94 7.56
N VAL A 129 11.46 -9.23 6.49
CA VAL A 129 11.88 -9.83 5.21
C VAL A 129 13.09 -10.74 5.38
N ASP A 130 14.12 -10.28 6.08
CA ASP A 130 15.30 -11.09 6.37
C ASP A 130 14.90 -12.36 7.12
N ARG A 131 14.04 -12.24 8.13
CA ARG A 131 13.53 -13.40 8.86
C ARG A 131 12.73 -14.37 7.97
N VAL A 132 11.93 -13.86 7.04
CA VAL A 132 11.15 -14.68 6.10
C VAL A 132 12.08 -15.55 5.22
N LEU A 133 13.19 -14.97 4.77
CA LEU A 133 14.19 -15.66 3.93
C LEU A 133 15.14 -16.56 4.73
N ASP A 134 15.44 -16.21 5.98
CA ASP A 134 16.35 -16.95 6.87
C ASP A 134 15.65 -18.06 7.68
N ASP A 135 14.32 -18.04 7.77
CA ASP A 135 13.58 -19.03 8.56
C ASP A 135 13.72 -20.44 7.95
N PRO A 136 14.35 -21.38 8.67
CA PRO A 136 14.76 -22.65 8.10
C PRO A 136 13.56 -23.53 7.77
N CYS A 137 13.59 -24.14 6.59
CA CYS A 137 12.65 -25.17 6.16
C CYS A 137 13.32 -26.10 5.14
N GLU A 138 12.87 -27.36 5.09
CA GLU A 138 13.35 -28.31 4.10
C GLU A 138 12.81 -27.93 2.72
N ALA A 139 13.72 -27.58 1.80
CA ALA A 139 13.38 -27.29 0.43
C ALA A 139 13.11 -28.60 -0.35
N PRO A 140 12.06 -28.65 -1.19
CA PRO A 140 11.94 -29.69 -2.19
C PRO A 140 13.22 -29.80 -3.04
N GLU A 141 13.52 -30.99 -3.55
CA GLU A 141 14.68 -31.20 -4.42
C GLU A 141 14.61 -30.27 -5.66
N GLY A 142 15.70 -29.57 -5.94
CA GLY A 142 15.78 -28.61 -7.04
C GLY A 142 15.03 -27.30 -6.82
N ALA A 143 14.39 -27.10 -5.67
CA ALA A 143 13.69 -25.86 -5.34
C ALA A 143 14.51 -24.95 -4.44
N ARG A 144 14.30 -23.64 -4.59
CA ARG A 144 14.86 -22.59 -3.73
C ARG A 144 13.75 -21.73 -3.14
N LEU A 145 13.99 -21.17 -1.96
CA LEU A 145 13.08 -20.25 -1.32
C LEU A 145 13.19 -18.87 -1.96
N ALA A 146 12.05 -18.22 -2.20
CA ALA A 146 11.97 -16.84 -2.65
C ALA A 146 10.85 -16.10 -1.93
N TRP A 147 10.92 -14.78 -1.91
CA TRP A 147 9.76 -13.97 -1.55
C TRP A 147 8.84 -13.84 -2.77
N GLU A 148 7.54 -13.80 -2.55
CA GLU A 148 6.55 -13.75 -3.62
C GLU A 148 5.83 -12.42 -3.63
N GLU A 149 5.35 -12.00 -2.47
CA GLU A 149 4.50 -10.82 -2.34
C GLU A 149 4.79 -10.07 -1.04
N MET A 150 4.68 -8.74 -1.09
CA MET A 150 4.64 -7.85 0.05
C MET A 150 3.38 -7.00 0.03
N ARG A 151 2.74 -6.80 1.19
CA ARG A 151 1.46 -6.08 1.31
C ARG A 151 1.45 -5.05 2.42
N VAL A 152 0.82 -3.91 2.15
CA VAL A 152 0.36 -2.96 3.16
C VAL A 152 -1.14 -2.76 2.95
N ASP A 153 -1.93 -3.51 3.70
CA ASP A 153 -3.40 -3.52 3.56
C ASP A 153 -4.12 -2.56 4.51
N HIS A 154 -3.47 -2.15 5.60
CA HIS A 154 -4.05 -1.27 6.62
C HIS A 154 -3.21 0.00 6.70
N THR A 155 -3.82 1.15 6.40
CA THR A 155 -3.11 2.42 6.24
C THR A 155 -3.83 3.58 6.90
N TRP A 156 -3.04 4.52 7.39
CA TRP A 156 -3.52 5.87 7.67
C TRP A 156 -2.96 6.78 6.58
N ALA A 157 -3.81 7.63 6.01
CA ALA A 157 -3.44 8.54 4.95
C ALA A 157 -3.38 9.97 5.47
N ARG A 158 -2.40 10.74 5.02
CA ARG A 158 -2.26 12.14 5.41
C ARG A 158 -3.25 13.02 4.65
N LEU A 159 -3.96 13.88 5.37
CA LEU A 159 -4.70 14.99 4.77
C LEU A 159 -3.77 16.17 4.45
N PRO A 160 -3.97 16.84 3.31
CA PRO A 160 -3.23 18.04 2.95
C PRO A 160 -3.59 19.20 3.90
N GLU A 161 -2.63 20.09 4.07
CA GLU A 161 -2.74 21.28 4.89
C GLU A 161 -2.98 22.51 4.01
N PRO A 162 -3.74 23.51 4.49
CA PRO A 162 -4.37 23.60 5.81
C PRO A 162 -5.63 22.74 5.96
N ASP A 163 -6.13 22.57 7.20
CA ASP A 163 -7.33 21.78 7.60
C ASP A 163 -8.68 22.23 6.96
N ARG A 164 -8.69 22.88 5.80
CA ARG A 164 -9.89 23.38 5.11
C ARG A 164 -10.93 22.29 4.81
N HIS A 165 -10.48 21.04 4.78
CA HIS A 165 -11.28 19.84 4.53
C HIS A 165 -12.09 19.42 5.77
N LEU A 166 -11.81 20.00 6.94
CA LEU A 166 -12.48 19.69 8.19
C LEU A 166 -13.57 20.72 8.49
N THR A 167 -14.80 20.23 8.67
CA THR A 167 -15.89 21.04 9.22
C THR A 167 -16.14 20.59 10.65
N ASN A 168 -16.14 21.52 11.62
CA ASN A 168 -16.29 21.20 13.05
C ASN A 168 -15.26 20.17 13.57
N LYS A 169 -14.04 20.16 13.00
CA LYS A 169 -12.99 19.16 13.29
C LYS A 169 -13.35 17.73 12.86
N GLU A 170 -14.28 17.56 11.93
CA GLU A 170 -14.67 16.27 11.37
C GLU A 170 -14.39 16.26 9.86
N LEU A 171 -13.94 15.12 9.35
CA LEU A 171 -13.96 14.83 7.92
C LEU A 171 -15.18 13.96 7.63
N ARG A 172 -15.95 14.33 6.60
CA ARG A 172 -17.11 13.58 6.13
C ARG A 172 -16.89 13.19 4.68
N ILE A 173 -17.14 11.92 4.38
CA ILE A 173 -17.01 11.36 3.02
C ILE A 173 -18.34 10.72 2.63
N ASP A 174 -18.71 10.85 1.37
CA ASP A 174 -19.83 10.13 0.78
C ASP A 174 -19.32 8.82 0.16
N ASP A 175 -19.80 7.70 0.68
CA ASP A 175 -19.54 6.35 0.16
C ASP A 175 -20.61 6.03 -0.90
N HIS A 176 -20.33 6.37 -2.16
CA HIS A 176 -21.31 6.14 -3.23
C HIS A 176 -21.49 4.65 -3.54
N ASP A 177 -20.45 3.83 -3.45
CA ASP A 177 -20.52 2.39 -3.71
C ASP A 177 -21.50 1.71 -2.75
N ASN A 178 -21.47 2.07 -1.48
CA ASN A 178 -22.41 1.55 -0.48
C ASN A 178 -23.67 2.42 -0.29
N LYS A 179 -23.82 3.49 -1.08
CA LYS A 179 -24.92 4.47 -1.01
C LYS A 179 -25.07 5.11 0.38
N VAL A 180 -23.98 5.25 1.13
CA VAL A 180 -23.95 5.89 2.45
C VAL A 180 -23.41 7.31 2.31
N ARG A 181 -24.08 8.29 2.91
CA ARG A 181 -23.64 9.69 2.88
C ARG A 181 -23.14 10.14 4.24
N ARG A 182 -22.23 11.13 4.23
CA ARG A 182 -21.73 11.83 5.42
C ARG A 182 -21.13 10.88 6.46
N VAL A 183 -20.38 9.88 6.01
CA VAL A 183 -19.69 8.96 6.92
C VAL A 183 -18.60 9.73 7.66
N LEU A 184 -18.63 9.64 8.99
CA LEU A 184 -17.63 10.26 9.85
C LEU A 184 -16.33 9.48 9.77
N VAL A 185 -15.26 10.17 9.39
CA VAL A 185 -13.94 9.57 9.24
C VAL A 185 -13.13 9.78 10.52
N PRO A 186 -12.55 8.71 11.10
CA PRO A 186 -11.62 8.83 12.22
C PRO A 186 -10.42 9.72 11.87
N LEU A 187 -10.06 10.62 12.78
CA LEU A 187 -8.92 11.53 12.64
C LEU A 187 -7.90 11.28 13.77
N GLU A 188 -6.62 11.27 13.45
CA GLU A 188 -5.52 11.39 14.43
C GLU A 188 -4.65 12.58 14.09
N ARG A 189 -4.23 13.30 15.12
CA ARG A 189 -3.21 14.33 15.02
C ARG A 189 -1.91 13.75 15.53
N ALA A 190 -0.95 13.52 14.63
CA ALA A 190 0.35 12.96 14.95
C ALA A 190 1.44 13.66 14.14
N HIS A 191 2.56 13.99 14.80
CA HIS A 191 3.73 14.65 14.19
C HIS A 191 3.40 15.94 13.42
N GLY A 192 2.43 16.72 13.91
CA GLY A 192 2.02 17.97 13.27
C GLY A 192 1.10 17.80 12.05
N HIS A 193 0.68 16.59 11.73
CA HIS A 193 -0.17 16.29 10.58
C HIS A 193 -1.49 15.66 11.01
N ILE A 194 -2.48 15.71 10.12
CA ILE A 194 -3.75 15.00 10.28
C ILE A 194 -3.75 13.75 9.43
N TRP A 195 -4.06 12.65 10.09
CA TRP A 195 -4.11 11.33 9.50
C TRP A 195 -5.53 10.79 9.57
N VAL A 196 -5.94 10.10 8.52
CA VAL A 196 -7.27 9.50 8.39
C VAL A 196 -7.18 8.04 8.02
N THR A 197 -8.16 7.27 8.48
CA THR A 197 -8.26 5.84 8.21
C THR A 197 -9.72 5.47 7.90
N VAL A 198 -9.93 4.23 7.47
CA VAL A 198 -11.26 3.69 7.20
C VAL A 198 -12.15 3.77 8.47
N PRO A 199 -13.40 4.24 8.35
CA PRO A 199 -14.43 4.07 9.38
C PRO A 199 -14.72 2.59 9.64
N GLU A 200 -15.20 2.23 10.84
CA GLU A 200 -15.45 0.84 11.26
C GLU A 200 -16.39 0.05 10.33
N HIS A 201 -17.28 0.71 9.60
CA HIS A 201 -18.27 0.08 8.74
C HIS A 201 -17.90 0.09 7.25
N MET A 202 -16.71 0.57 6.90
CA MET A 202 -16.23 0.65 5.52
C MET A 202 -15.23 -0.46 5.20
N VAL A 203 -15.18 -0.85 3.92
CA VAL A 203 -14.42 -2.01 3.46
C VAL A 203 -12.98 -1.66 3.06
N TRP A 204 -12.73 -0.44 2.55
CA TRP A 204 -11.48 -0.12 1.87
C TRP A 204 -10.72 1.03 2.54
N TYR A 205 -9.48 0.72 2.95
CA TYR A 205 -8.51 1.72 3.40
C TYR A 205 -8.18 2.70 2.27
N PRO A 206 -7.80 3.97 2.60
CA PRO A 206 -7.45 4.98 1.61
C PRO A 206 -6.45 4.50 0.55
N PHE A 207 -5.43 3.77 1.01
CA PHE A 207 -4.39 3.18 0.19
C PHE A 207 -4.20 1.70 0.53
N LEU A 208 -4.06 0.88 -0.50
CA LEU A 208 -3.53 -0.49 -0.40
C LEU A 208 -2.29 -0.58 -1.27
N LEU A 209 -1.22 -1.16 -0.74
CA LEU A 209 0.04 -1.31 -1.47
C LEU A 209 0.37 -2.80 -1.59
N ARG A 210 0.77 -3.22 -2.79
CA ARG A 210 1.25 -4.57 -3.07
C ARG A 210 2.53 -4.49 -3.87
N VAL A 211 3.52 -5.28 -3.52
CA VAL A 211 4.68 -5.54 -4.39
C VAL A 211 4.72 -7.03 -4.67
N ASP A 212 4.75 -7.40 -5.93
CA ASP A 212 4.89 -8.78 -6.40
C ASP A 212 6.11 -8.92 -7.30
N LYS A 213 6.71 -10.11 -7.30
CA LYS A 213 7.66 -10.48 -8.35
C LYS A 213 6.90 -10.76 -9.63
N SER A 214 7.35 -10.17 -10.74
CA SER A 214 6.82 -10.42 -12.07
C SER A 214 7.89 -11.08 -12.94
N THR A 215 7.53 -12.19 -13.58
CA THR A 215 8.35 -12.86 -14.59
C THR A 215 7.99 -12.31 -15.97
N GLY A 216 8.65 -11.21 -16.38
CA GLY A 216 8.46 -10.54 -17.67
C GLY A 216 9.73 -9.82 -18.11
N THR A 217 10.01 -9.81 -19.42
CA THR A 217 11.39 -9.77 -19.95
C THR A 217 11.84 -8.47 -20.62
N VAL A 218 11.04 -7.39 -20.66
CA VAL A 218 11.44 -6.17 -21.39
C VAL A 218 11.06 -4.92 -20.62
N CYS A 219 12.07 -4.19 -20.15
CA CYS A 219 11.91 -2.86 -19.59
C CYS A 219 11.46 -1.86 -20.69
N PRO A 220 10.76 -0.76 -20.39
CA PRO A 220 10.19 0.15 -21.40
C PRO A 220 11.21 0.81 -22.34
N ASP A 221 12.48 0.80 -21.96
CA ASP A 221 13.62 1.27 -22.74
C ASP A 221 14.17 0.21 -23.71
N GLY A 222 13.56 -0.98 -23.77
CA GLY A 222 13.99 -2.09 -24.61
C GLY A 222 15.20 -2.85 -24.07
N LEU A 223 15.65 -2.56 -22.84
CA LEU A 223 16.66 -3.36 -22.17
C LEU A 223 16.03 -4.65 -21.65
N GLU A 224 16.73 -5.77 -21.92
CA GLU A 224 16.42 -7.04 -21.28
C GLU A 224 16.71 -6.91 -19.78
N CYS A 225 15.72 -7.30 -18.98
CA CYS A 225 15.76 -7.29 -17.53
C CYS A 225 15.62 -8.75 -17.07
N ASP A 226 16.51 -9.20 -16.19
CA ASP A 226 16.55 -10.58 -15.71
C ASP A 226 15.40 -10.85 -14.73
N GLU A 227 15.00 -9.83 -13.97
CA GLU A 227 13.93 -9.89 -12.99
C GLU A 227 13.21 -8.54 -12.92
N ILE A 228 11.88 -8.57 -12.73
CA ILE A 228 11.08 -7.37 -12.52
C ILE A 228 10.30 -7.52 -11.21
N ILE A 229 10.27 -6.45 -10.42
CA ILE A 229 9.31 -6.32 -9.32
C ILE A 229 8.26 -5.27 -9.71
N LYS A 230 7.01 -5.55 -9.36
CA LYS A 230 5.86 -4.72 -9.67
C LYS A 230 5.22 -4.23 -8.38
N MET A 231 5.09 -2.91 -8.25
CA MET A 231 4.34 -2.26 -7.18
C MET A 231 2.99 -1.80 -7.71
N THR A 232 1.92 -2.30 -7.10
CA THR A 232 0.55 -1.87 -7.33
C THR A 232 0.08 -0.99 -6.17
N ILE A 233 -0.37 0.22 -6.48
CA ILE A 233 -0.90 1.21 -5.54
C ILE A 233 -2.38 1.38 -5.83
N SER A 234 -3.25 0.87 -4.96
CA SER A 234 -4.70 1.08 -5.06
C SER A 234 -5.10 2.27 -4.19
N VAL A 235 -5.61 3.33 -4.83
CA VAL A 235 -6.06 4.58 -4.20
C VAL A 235 -7.57 4.60 -4.20
N ASN A 236 -8.17 4.24 -3.06
CA ASN A 236 -9.60 3.97 -2.99
C ASN A 236 -10.44 5.22 -2.75
N TRP A 237 -9.83 6.31 -2.28
CA TRP A 237 -10.55 7.55 -1.99
C TRP A 237 -10.18 8.62 -3.02
N SER A 238 -11.20 9.19 -3.68
CA SER A 238 -11.01 10.18 -4.75
C SER A 238 -10.26 11.43 -4.34
N PHE A 239 -10.22 11.71 -3.05
CA PHE A 239 -9.43 12.75 -2.45
C PHE A 239 -7.96 12.77 -2.94
N TRP A 240 -7.34 11.60 -3.13
CA TRP A 240 -5.93 11.49 -3.56
C TRP A 240 -5.73 11.23 -5.04
N TRP A 241 -6.79 11.06 -5.85
CA TRP A 241 -6.62 10.85 -7.29
C TRP A 241 -7.33 11.88 -8.19
N HIS A 242 -8.35 12.60 -7.70
CA HIS A 242 -8.90 13.77 -8.39
C HIS A 242 -7.99 15.00 -8.28
N PRO A 243 -8.04 15.93 -9.25
CA PRO A 243 -7.21 17.15 -9.22
C PRO A 243 -7.34 17.91 -7.88
N GLY A 244 -6.20 18.15 -7.22
CA GLY A 244 -6.16 18.80 -5.91
C GLY A 244 -4.84 18.54 -5.18
N GLU A 245 -4.73 19.04 -3.94
CA GLU A 245 -3.53 18.87 -3.12
C GLU A 245 -3.25 17.42 -2.75
N GLY A 246 -4.30 16.61 -2.47
CA GLY A 246 -4.16 15.17 -2.22
C GLY A 246 -3.52 14.45 -3.40
N ARG A 247 -3.99 14.73 -4.62
CA ARG A 247 -3.37 14.23 -5.85
C ARG A 247 -1.94 14.71 -6.04
N ALA A 248 -1.66 15.99 -5.78
CA ALA A 248 -0.29 16.50 -5.85
C ALA A 248 0.65 15.82 -4.84
N MET A 249 0.16 15.40 -3.67
CA MET A 249 0.93 14.60 -2.71
C MET A 249 1.22 13.19 -3.25
N LEU A 250 0.22 12.53 -3.83
CA LEU A 250 0.39 11.22 -4.47
C LEU A 250 1.40 11.29 -5.62
N ASP A 251 1.24 12.26 -6.53
CA ASP A 251 2.15 12.45 -7.66
C ASP A 251 3.59 12.69 -7.18
N ARG A 252 3.80 13.51 -6.14
CA ARG A 252 5.13 13.71 -5.54
C ARG A 252 5.71 12.43 -4.93
N ALA A 253 4.90 11.56 -4.36
CA ALA A 253 5.35 10.29 -3.80
C ALA A 253 5.78 9.31 -4.92
N VAL A 254 4.96 9.21 -5.96
CA VAL A 254 5.27 8.41 -7.15
C VAL A 254 6.51 8.94 -7.88
N ASP A 255 6.65 10.26 -8.02
CA ASP A 255 7.81 10.88 -8.67
C ASP A 255 9.13 10.62 -7.92
N ARG A 256 9.10 10.42 -6.59
CA ARG A 256 10.29 10.01 -5.83
C ARG A 256 10.75 8.61 -6.23
N LEU A 257 9.82 7.67 -6.40
CA LEU A 257 10.14 6.33 -6.89
C LEU A 257 10.63 6.36 -8.33
N ILE A 258 10.03 7.18 -9.19
CA ILE A 258 10.48 7.32 -10.59
C ILE A 258 11.93 7.80 -10.66
N ARG A 259 12.30 8.76 -9.81
CA ARG A 259 13.70 9.20 -9.70
C ARG A 259 14.67 8.13 -9.18
N GLN A 260 14.16 7.05 -8.58
CA GLN A 260 14.93 5.90 -8.12
C GLN A 260 14.96 4.74 -9.13
N GLY A 261 14.48 4.96 -10.36
CA GLY A 261 14.54 3.95 -11.44
C GLY A 261 13.25 3.14 -11.63
N TRP A 262 12.19 3.43 -10.87
CA TRP A 262 10.87 2.86 -11.13
C TRP A 262 10.22 3.52 -12.35
N PHE A 263 9.40 2.78 -13.08
CA PHE A 263 8.67 3.32 -14.23
C PHE A 263 7.19 2.96 -14.16
N LYS A 264 6.34 3.88 -14.65
CA LYS A 264 4.89 3.66 -14.73
C LYS A 264 4.57 2.70 -15.85
N THR A 265 3.74 1.70 -15.56
CA THR A 265 3.12 0.84 -16.58
C THR A 265 1.62 1.06 -16.64
N HIS A 266 1.01 0.71 -17.77
CA HIS A 266 -0.44 0.78 -17.90
C HIS A 266 -1.06 -0.36 -17.07
N PRO A 267 -2.08 -0.09 -16.24
CA PRO A 267 -2.81 -1.12 -15.52
C PRO A 267 -3.58 -2.05 -16.46
#